data_AF-A0A7V8FGI2-F1
#
_entry.id   AF-A0A7V8FGI2-F1
#
_cell.length_a   1.000
_cell.length_b   1.000
_cell.length_c   1.000
_cell.angle_alpha   90.00
_cell.angle_beta   90.00
_cell.angle_gamma   90.00
#
_symmetry.space_group_name_H-M   'P 1'
#
loop_
_entity.id
_entity.type
_entity.pdbx_description
1 polymer ?
#
loop_
_entity_poly.entity_id
_entity_poly.type
_entity_poly.pdbx_seq_one_letter_code
_entity_poly.pdbx_strand_id
1 'polypeptide(L)'
;MGGADYYIWALQASGVGTLLTGVNMFITILRMRAPGMTLMKMPVFTWTVLVTSVIIIAAFPILTVALGALTLDRYLDFNFYTNHLGGNPMMYVNLVLAWGRPEVYILVLPAFGIFSEVTATLARKKLFGYKSMVGATLAIGILSFVMWLHHFFTMGSGASVNAFFGIMTMIIAIPTGVKIFTWLFTMYGGRVEFSVPMLWTLAFLVTFTIGGMTGVMLAIPGADFLLHNSLFLVAHFHNTIIGGALFGYFAGFAYWFPKVFGFTLNERLGEWSFACWVIGFYLAFMPLYMLGFLGMTRRMNQYDNPQWTPYLIAAFIGALFVLAGIILMLVQIYVSVRDRKRNLDLTGDPWNARTLEWATPSPPPFYNFAVVPTVDALDAFHEAKKRGLPPPPKRYAPIHMPKNTGVPLLLNVWILVLCFALVWHIWWMAGASFIAMITTLIVRSYNDDVDYYVSAEEVARTEATHHATLQEVRA
;
A
#
# COMPACT_ATOMS: atom_id res chain seq x y z
N MET A 1 30.15 14.58 2.19
CA MET A 1 29.50 14.76 3.51
C MET A 1 27.98 14.71 3.43
N GLY A 2 27.28 15.37 2.49
CA GLY A 2 25.80 15.44 2.51
C GLY A 2 24.98 14.20 2.10
N GLY A 3 25.57 13.11 1.60
CA GLY A 3 24.79 11.96 1.07
C GLY A 3 23.93 11.25 2.13
N ALA A 4 24.51 10.94 3.29
CA ALA A 4 23.77 10.34 4.41
C ALA A 4 22.80 11.33 5.07
N ASP A 5 23.12 12.63 5.03
CA ASP A 5 22.27 13.68 5.60
C ASP A 5 20.98 13.85 4.80
N TYR A 6 21.04 13.72 3.46
CA TYR A 6 19.84 13.64 2.63
C TYR A 6 18.94 12.47 3.03
N TYR A 7 19.51 11.29 3.26
CA TYR A 7 18.76 10.09 3.69
C TYR A 7 18.05 10.33 5.03
N ILE A 8 18.77 10.89 6.01
CA ILE A 8 18.23 11.19 7.34
C ILE A 8 17.04 12.16 7.23
N TRP A 9 17.25 13.34 6.65
CA TRP A 9 16.24 14.39 6.66
C TRP A 9 15.05 14.09 5.74
N ALA A 10 15.27 13.42 4.61
CA ALA A 10 14.17 13.01 3.72
C ALA A 10 13.25 11.98 4.39
N LEU A 11 13.82 10.98 5.08
CA LEU A 11 13.04 9.97 5.80
C LEU A 11 12.41 10.53 7.08
N GLN A 12 13.08 11.43 7.79
CA GLN A 12 12.50 12.05 8.98
C GLN A 12 11.28 12.89 8.63
N ALA A 13 11.38 13.74 7.58
CA ALA A 13 10.27 14.56 7.13
C ALA A 13 9.08 13.73 6.60
N SER A 14 9.36 12.74 5.74
CA SER A 14 8.30 11.85 5.20
C SER A 14 7.72 10.91 6.26
N GLY A 15 8.51 10.53 7.27
CA GLY A 15 8.08 9.70 8.40
C GLY A 15 7.01 10.39 9.25
N VAL A 16 7.12 11.70 9.48
CA VAL A 16 6.08 12.50 10.15
C VAL A 16 4.77 12.46 9.36
N GLY A 17 4.83 12.68 8.04
CA GLY A 17 3.64 12.62 7.19
C GLY A 17 2.97 11.24 7.19
N THR A 18 3.78 10.17 7.18
CA THR A 18 3.27 8.79 7.24
C THR A 18 2.59 8.51 8.58
N LEU A 19 3.19 8.93 9.69
CA LEU A 19 2.60 8.77 11.03
C LEU A 19 1.24 9.48 11.14
N LEU A 20 1.16 10.74 10.67
CA LEU A 20 -0.10 11.50 10.63
C LEU A 20 -1.17 10.79 9.78
N THR A 21 -0.77 10.19 8.66
CA THR A 21 -1.67 9.40 7.81
C THR A 21 -2.21 8.17 8.55
N GLY A 22 -1.36 7.45 9.29
CA GLY A 22 -1.77 6.31 10.10
C GLY A 22 -2.79 6.71 11.17
N VAL A 23 -2.53 7.78 11.92
CA VAL A 23 -3.46 8.31 12.94
C VAL A 23 -4.80 8.71 12.30
N ASN A 24 -4.76 9.43 11.17
CA ASN A 24 -5.96 9.89 10.48
C ASN A 24 -6.86 8.72 10.04
N MET A 25 -6.28 7.71 9.37
CA MET A 25 -7.04 6.56 8.90
C MET A 25 -7.56 5.68 10.04
N PHE A 26 -6.78 5.51 11.11
CA PHE A 26 -7.21 4.80 12.32
C PHE A 26 -8.46 5.44 12.94
N ILE A 27 -8.44 6.75 13.17
CA ILE A 27 -9.59 7.46 13.75
C ILE A 27 -10.79 7.45 12.79
N THR A 28 -10.56 7.68 11.49
CA THR A 28 -11.62 7.67 10.47
C THR A 28 -12.38 6.34 10.48
N ILE A 29 -11.66 5.21 10.43
CA ILE A 29 -12.28 3.88 10.39
C ILE A 29 -13.04 3.56 11.68
N LEU A 30 -12.58 4.03 12.84
CA LEU A 30 -13.25 3.73 14.11
C LEU A 30 -14.43 4.65 14.41
N ARG A 31 -14.32 5.95 14.06
CA ARG A 31 -15.25 7.00 14.50
C ARG A 31 -16.17 7.55 13.42
N MET A 32 -15.81 7.45 12.14
CA MET A 32 -16.57 8.04 11.02
C MET A 32 -17.29 7.00 10.16
N ARG A 33 -17.71 5.87 10.75
CA ARG A 33 -18.47 4.83 10.04
C ARG A 33 -19.93 5.20 9.87
N ALA A 34 -20.51 4.69 8.81
CA ALA A 34 -21.94 4.72 8.57
C ALA A 34 -22.71 3.98 9.69
N PRO A 35 -23.90 4.46 10.08
CA PRO A 35 -24.70 3.82 11.13
C PRO A 35 -25.06 2.38 10.77
N GLY A 36 -25.00 1.48 11.76
CA GLY A 36 -25.25 0.04 11.58
C GLY A 36 -24.04 -0.78 11.11
N MET A 37 -22.97 -0.14 10.62
CA MET A 37 -21.71 -0.80 10.25
C MET A 37 -20.85 -1.12 11.48
N THR A 38 -21.07 -2.30 12.08
CA THR A 38 -20.17 -2.81 13.11
C THR A 38 -18.79 -3.17 12.51
N LEU A 39 -17.76 -3.33 13.34
CA LEU A 39 -16.41 -3.74 12.88
C LEU A 39 -16.47 -5.00 11.99
N MET A 40 -17.27 -5.99 12.37
CA MET A 40 -17.40 -7.24 11.61
C MET A 40 -18.34 -7.14 10.39
N LYS A 41 -18.78 -5.94 10.01
CA LYS A 41 -19.51 -5.66 8.76
C LYS A 41 -18.72 -4.75 7.79
N MET A 42 -17.48 -4.39 8.13
CA MET A 42 -16.65 -3.59 7.23
C MET A 42 -16.07 -4.46 6.10
N PRO A 43 -15.87 -3.91 4.89
CA PRO A 43 -15.12 -4.58 3.83
C PRO A 43 -13.72 -5.02 4.30
N VAL A 44 -13.15 -6.04 3.65
CA VAL A 44 -11.83 -6.56 4.05
C VAL A 44 -10.74 -5.53 3.77
N PHE A 45 -10.89 -4.74 2.70
CA PHE A 45 -9.98 -3.61 2.44
C PHE A 45 -9.89 -2.64 3.63
N THR A 46 -11.01 -2.25 4.21
CA THR A 46 -11.00 -1.36 5.39
C THR A 46 -10.38 -2.01 6.63
N TRP A 47 -10.51 -3.34 6.81
CA TRP A 47 -9.81 -4.05 7.86
C TRP A 47 -8.29 -4.07 7.68
N THR A 48 -7.81 -4.30 6.45
CA THR A 48 -6.37 -4.29 6.20
C THR A 48 -5.78 -2.90 6.34
N VAL A 49 -6.50 -1.85 5.93
CA VAL A 49 -6.11 -0.45 6.18
C VAL A 49 -6.10 -0.12 7.68
N LEU A 50 -7.06 -0.62 8.46
CA LEU A 50 -7.09 -0.43 9.91
C LEU A 50 -5.86 -1.04 10.57
N VAL A 51 -5.54 -2.30 10.27
CA VAL A 51 -4.35 -2.96 10.83
C VAL A 51 -3.07 -2.28 10.36
N THR A 52 -3.00 -1.89 9.08
CA THR A 52 -1.88 -1.11 8.53
C THR A 52 -1.67 0.20 9.31
N SER A 53 -2.75 0.90 9.63
CA SER A 53 -2.72 2.15 10.40
C SER A 53 -2.18 1.94 11.81
N VAL A 54 -2.57 0.84 12.47
CA VAL A 54 -2.03 0.46 13.79
C VAL A 54 -0.53 0.17 13.71
N ILE A 55 -0.08 -0.57 12.69
CA ILE A 55 1.34 -0.86 12.50
C ILE A 55 2.12 0.44 12.24
N ILE A 56 1.60 1.35 11.41
CA ILE A 56 2.22 2.67 11.17
C ILE A 56 2.43 3.41 12.49
N ILE A 57 1.38 3.54 13.31
CA ILE A 57 1.40 4.28 14.58
C ILE A 57 2.44 3.68 15.54
N ALA A 58 2.57 2.36 15.58
CA ALA A 58 3.51 1.68 16.47
C ALA A 58 4.96 1.63 15.95
N ALA A 59 5.17 1.50 14.64
CA ALA A 59 6.49 1.27 14.05
C ALA A 59 7.24 2.55 13.69
N PHE A 60 6.58 3.58 13.17
CA PHE A 60 7.25 4.81 12.72
C PHE A 60 7.97 5.62 13.82
N PRO A 61 7.51 5.62 15.08
CA PRO A 61 8.28 6.22 16.17
C PRO A 61 9.67 5.59 16.34
N ILE A 62 9.82 4.28 16.06
CA ILE A 62 11.12 3.59 16.14
C ILE A 62 12.10 4.17 15.12
N LEU A 63 11.67 4.34 13.86
CA LEU A 63 12.50 4.95 12.81
C LEU A 63 12.84 6.40 13.17
N THR A 64 11.88 7.15 13.67
CA THR A 64 12.05 8.57 14.06
C THR A 64 13.16 8.71 15.11
N VAL A 65 13.20 7.81 16.10
CA VAL A 65 14.24 7.78 17.13
C VAL A 65 15.57 7.28 16.58
N ALA A 66 15.57 6.23 15.75
CA ALA A 66 16.80 5.68 15.17
C ALA A 66 17.53 6.71 14.28
N LEU A 67 16.80 7.40 13.40
CA LEU A 67 17.35 8.47 12.57
C LEU A 67 17.64 9.73 13.38
N GLY A 68 16.85 10.02 14.42
CA GLY A 68 17.11 11.12 15.34
C GLY A 68 18.44 10.95 16.08
N ALA A 69 18.69 9.79 16.66
CA ALA A 69 19.97 9.46 17.30
C ALA A 69 21.14 9.51 16.30
N LEU A 70 20.94 9.01 15.08
CA LEU A 70 21.95 9.11 14.01
C LEU A 70 22.23 10.57 13.61
N THR A 71 21.22 11.44 13.66
CA THR A 71 21.39 12.88 13.44
C THR A 71 22.23 13.49 14.55
N LEU A 72 21.96 13.15 15.82
CA LEU A 72 22.73 13.65 16.96
C LEU A 72 24.21 13.23 16.87
N ASP A 73 24.49 11.98 16.50
CA ASP A 73 25.86 11.49 16.28
C ASP A 73 26.59 12.30 15.19
N ARG A 74 25.86 12.75 14.15
CA ARG A 74 26.45 13.45 13.00
C ARG A 74 26.55 14.97 13.15
N TYR A 75 25.64 15.58 13.91
CA TYR A 75 25.49 17.04 13.98
C TYR A 75 26.00 17.61 15.30
N LEU A 76 25.98 16.81 16.37
CA LEU A 76 26.26 17.26 17.74
C LEU A 76 27.31 16.38 18.46
N ASP A 77 28.04 15.54 17.72
CA ASP A 77 29.10 14.66 18.23
C ASP A 77 28.67 13.72 19.38
N PHE A 78 27.41 13.26 19.33
CA PHE A 78 26.95 12.17 20.19
C PHE A 78 27.59 10.83 19.77
N ASN A 79 27.46 9.81 20.63
CA ASN A 79 28.13 8.52 20.47
C ASN A 79 27.16 7.34 20.63
N PHE A 80 25.98 7.39 19.98
CA PHE A 80 25.01 6.30 20.03
C PHE A 80 25.49 5.08 19.22
N TYR A 81 25.96 5.30 17.98
CA TYR A 81 26.28 4.25 17.00
C TYR A 81 27.74 4.27 16.55
N THR A 82 28.58 5.10 17.16
CA THR A 82 30.02 5.19 16.85
C THR A 82 30.79 3.96 17.33
N ASN A 83 32.00 3.73 16.79
CA ASN A 83 32.89 2.63 17.20
C ASN A 83 33.76 2.97 18.43
N HIS A 84 33.66 4.20 18.93
CA HIS A 84 34.47 4.71 20.03
C HIS A 84 33.57 5.28 21.13
N LEU A 85 34.16 5.59 22.28
CA LEU A 85 33.45 6.23 23.41
C LEU A 85 32.19 5.47 23.88
N GLY A 86 32.16 4.15 23.68
CA GLY A 86 31.06 3.27 24.15
C GLY A 86 29.86 3.13 23.21
N GLY A 87 29.91 3.73 22.01
CA GLY A 87 28.85 3.56 21.00
C GLY A 87 28.71 2.12 20.49
N ASN A 88 27.53 1.80 19.95
CA ASN A 88 27.22 0.46 19.44
C ASN A 88 26.54 0.50 18.05
N PRO A 89 27.28 0.25 16.96
CA PRO A 89 26.72 0.23 15.60
C PRO A 89 25.61 -0.82 15.40
N MET A 90 25.66 -1.94 16.14
CA MET A 90 24.67 -3.02 16.03
C MET A 90 23.30 -2.59 16.52
N MET A 91 23.25 -1.62 17.44
CA MET A 91 22.00 -1.06 17.95
C MET A 91 21.22 -0.34 16.83
N TYR A 92 21.91 0.37 15.93
CA TYR A 92 21.26 0.99 14.76
C TYR A 92 20.57 -0.06 13.90
N VAL A 93 21.28 -1.16 13.58
CA VAL A 93 20.75 -2.24 12.75
C VAL A 93 19.53 -2.89 13.43
N ASN A 94 19.60 -3.13 14.73
CA ASN A 94 18.46 -3.65 15.50
C ASN A 94 17.23 -2.72 15.43
N LEU A 95 17.41 -1.41 15.69
CA LEU A 95 16.30 -0.44 15.71
C LEU A 95 15.68 -0.24 14.33
N VAL A 96 16.51 -0.06 13.29
CA VAL A 96 16.00 0.13 11.93
C VAL A 96 15.25 -1.11 11.46
N LEU A 97 15.67 -2.32 11.83
CA LEU A 97 14.97 -3.54 11.41
C LEU A 97 13.73 -3.80 12.26
N ALA A 98 13.71 -3.37 13.53
CA ALA A 98 12.51 -3.35 14.36
C ALA A 98 11.40 -2.46 13.77
N TRP A 99 11.75 -1.42 13.00
CA TRP A 99 10.81 -0.68 12.13
C TRP A 99 10.59 -1.38 10.77
N GLY A 100 11.67 -1.78 10.11
CA GLY A 100 11.66 -2.21 8.71
C GLY A 100 10.87 -3.48 8.46
N ARG A 101 10.85 -4.42 9.42
CA ARG A 101 10.04 -5.63 9.27
C ARG A 101 8.54 -5.36 9.40
N PRO A 102 8.05 -4.57 10.37
CA PRO A 102 6.68 -4.06 10.32
C PRO A 102 6.36 -3.30 9.02
N GLU A 103 7.29 -2.50 8.49
CA GLU A 103 7.07 -1.69 7.29
C GLU A 103 6.74 -2.50 6.03
N VAL A 104 7.38 -3.66 5.81
CA VAL A 104 7.02 -4.51 4.66
C VAL A 104 5.57 -5.01 4.73
N TYR A 105 4.99 -5.12 5.94
CA TYR A 105 3.57 -5.45 6.12
C TYR A 105 2.65 -4.26 5.89
N ILE A 106 3.11 -3.04 6.20
CA ILE A 106 2.39 -1.80 5.87
C ILE A 106 2.15 -1.72 4.36
N LEU A 107 3.12 -2.16 3.56
CA LEU A 107 3.00 -2.22 2.09
C LEU A 107 2.01 -3.30 1.63
N VAL A 108 2.16 -4.54 2.10
CA VAL A 108 1.42 -5.68 1.54
C VAL A 108 -0.03 -5.80 2.03
N LEU A 109 -0.33 -5.36 3.26
CA LEU A 109 -1.67 -5.54 3.85
C LEU A 109 -2.77 -4.81 3.07
N PRO A 110 -2.62 -3.53 2.67
CA PRO A 110 -3.60 -2.87 1.83
C PRO A 110 -3.80 -3.61 0.50
N ALA A 111 -2.72 -4.06 -0.15
CA ALA A 111 -2.81 -4.84 -1.39
C ALA A 111 -3.61 -6.14 -1.20
N PHE A 112 -3.44 -6.86 -0.09
CA PHE A 112 -4.30 -8.00 0.24
C PHE A 112 -5.78 -7.63 0.43
N GLY A 113 -6.05 -6.43 0.92
CA GLY A 113 -7.39 -5.86 0.95
C GLY A 113 -7.96 -5.72 -0.45
N ILE A 114 -7.19 -5.11 -1.36
CA ILE A 114 -7.56 -4.93 -2.77
C ILE A 114 -7.86 -6.27 -3.43
N PHE A 115 -6.98 -7.26 -3.31
CA PHE A 115 -7.22 -8.59 -3.87
C PHE A 115 -8.50 -9.23 -3.33
N SER A 116 -8.83 -8.99 -2.06
CA SER A 116 -10.07 -9.52 -1.46
C SER A 116 -11.32 -8.94 -2.12
N GLU A 117 -11.35 -7.62 -2.34
CA GLU A 117 -12.49 -6.95 -2.99
C GLU A 117 -12.59 -7.32 -4.48
N VAL A 118 -11.47 -7.33 -5.19
CA VAL A 118 -11.40 -7.71 -6.61
C VAL A 118 -11.84 -9.17 -6.80
N THR A 119 -11.34 -10.09 -5.98
CA THR A 119 -11.71 -11.51 -6.04
C THR A 119 -13.20 -11.71 -5.80
N ALA A 120 -13.77 -11.10 -4.75
CA ALA A 120 -15.19 -11.25 -4.44
C ALA A 120 -16.10 -10.66 -5.52
N THR A 121 -15.72 -9.50 -6.07
CA THR A 121 -16.49 -8.81 -7.11
C THR A 121 -16.49 -9.59 -8.42
N LEU A 122 -15.31 -9.93 -8.93
CA LEU A 122 -15.17 -10.55 -10.26
C LEU A 122 -15.37 -12.07 -10.25
N ALA A 123 -15.37 -12.74 -9.09
CA ALA A 123 -15.86 -14.12 -8.96
C ALA A 123 -17.38 -14.21 -8.74
N ARG A 124 -18.07 -13.06 -8.63
CA ARG A 124 -19.52 -12.94 -8.40
C ARG A 124 -20.00 -13.67 -7.13
N LYS A 125 -19.14 -13.78 -6.12
CA LYS A 125 -19.37 -14.57 -4.90
C LYS A 125 -19.00 -13.78 -3.66
N LYS A 126 -19.68 -14.05 -2.54
CA LYS A 126 -19.24 -13.55 -1.23
C LYS A 126 -17.85 -14.09 -0.93
N LEU A 127 -17.01 -13.26 -0.31
CA LEU A 127 -15.69 -13.69 0.13
C LEU A 127 -15.82 -14.89 1.07
N PHE A 128 -15.15 -15.99 0.73
CA PHE A 128 -15.09 -17.15 1.59
C PHE A 128 -14.37 -16.78 2.90
N GLY A 129 -14.71 -17.42 4.02
CA GLY A 129 -13.91 -17.27 5.25
C GLY A 129 -13.66 -15.84 5.76
N TYR A 130 -14.60 -14.89 5.62
CA TYR A 130 -14.41 -13.48 6.03
C TYR A 130 -13.86 -13.32 7.46
N LYS A 131 -14.39 -14.07 8.44
CA LYS A 131 -13.87 -14.01 9.83
C LYS A 131 -12.42 -14.48 9.92
N SER A 132 -12.07 -15.55 9.19
CA SER A 132 -10.69 -16.06 9.11
C SER A 132 -9.76 -15.06 8.45
N MET A 133 -10.22 -14.33 7.42
CA MET A 133 -9.48 -13.24 6.77
C MET A 133 -9.14 -12.10 7.72
N VAL A 134 -10.12 -11.66 8.52
CA VAL A 134 -9.92 -10.62 9.54
C VAL A 134 -8.96 -11.13 10.63
N GLY A 135 -9.18 -12.34 11.14
CA GLY A 135 -8.31 -12.96 12.15
C GLY A 135 -6.86 -13.12 11.65
N ALA A 136 -6.66 -13.56 10.42
CA ALA A 136 -5.34 -13.66 9.80
C ALA A 136 -4.66 -12.29 9.66
N THR A 137 -5.42 -11.26 9.30
CA THR A 137 -4.90 -9.88 9.18
C THR A 137 -4.46 -9.34 10.55
N LEU A 138 -5.24 -9.56 11.61
CA LEU A 138 -4.86 -9.19 12.98
C LEU A 138 -3.62 -9.97 13.46
N ALA A 139 -3.55 -11.27 13.19
CA ALA A 139 -2.41 -12.10 13.53
C ALA A 139 -1.13 -11.60 12.84
N ILE A 140 -1.19 -11.23 11.55
CA ILE A 140 -0.06 -10.61 10.84
C ILE A 140 0.35 -9.29 11.51
N GLY A 141 -0.62 -8.44 11.86
CA GLY A 141 -0.34 -7.18 12.54
C GLY A 141 0.44 -7.36 13.85
N ILE A 142 0.01 -8.30 14.70
CA ILE A 142 0.70 -8.59 15.97
C ILE A 142 2.06 -9.24 15.72
N LEU A 143 2.11 -10.27 14.87
CA LEU A 143 3.33 -11.04 14.61
C LEU A 143 4.42 -10.18 13.94
N SER A 144 4.05 -9.14 13.20
CA SER A 144 5.00 -8.24 12.53
C SER A 144 6.04 -7.63 13.48
N PHE A 145 5.70 -7.46 14.76
CA PHE A 145 6.56 -6.89 15.79
C PHE A 145 7.40 -7.91 16.56
N VAL A 146 7.40 -9.20 16.20
CA VAL A 146 8.16 -10.25 16.94
C VAL A 146 9.05 -11.11 16.05
N MET A 147 9.48 -10.56 14.91
CA MET A 147 10.29 -11.29 13.92
C MET A 147 11.48 -10.53 13.35
N TRP A 148 11.68 -9.25 13.67
CA TRP A 148 12.64 -8.39 12.97
C TRP A 148 14.09 -8.89 12.94
N LEU A 149 14.51 -9.69 13.94
CA LEU A 149 15.87 -10.20 14.05
C LEU A 149 16.29 -11.13 12.90
N HIS A 150 15.34 -11.75 12.17
CA HIS A 150 15.71 -12.60 11.02
C HIS A 150 16.49 -11.85 9.93
N HIS A 151 16.46 -10.52 9.93
CA HIS A 151 17.20 -9.73 8.96
C HIS A 151 18.69 -9.69 9.25
N PHE A 152 19.13 -10.25 10.38
CA PHE A 152 20.51 -10.21 10.82
C PHE A 152 20.92 -11.43 11.65
N PHE A 153 20.45 -12.63 11.26
CA PHE A 153 20.90 -13.88 11.89
C PHE A 153 22.43 -14.05 11.88
N THR A 154 23.10 -13.48 10.87
CA THR A 154 24.55 -13.51 10.67
C THR A 154 25.35 -12.58 11.60
N MET A 155 24.68 -11.81 12.45
CA MET A 155 25.32 -10.80 13.31
C MET A 155 25.73 -11.31 14.71
N GLY A 156 25.84 -12.63 14.88
CA GLY A 156 26.45 -13.23 16.08
C GLY A 156 25.53 -13.39 17.29
N SER A 157 24.21 -13.25 17.12
CA SER A 157 23.22 -13.58 18.15
C SER A 157 23.32 -15.06 18.56
N GLY A 158 23.03 -15.36 19.83
CA GLY A 158 23.05 -16.73 20.34
C GLY A 158 22.05 -17.67 19.62
N ALA A 159 22.35 -18.97 19.59
CA ALA A 159 21.55 -19.97 18.88
C ALA A 159 20.07 -19.97 19.29
N SER A 160 19.77 -19.84 20.58
CA SER A 160 18.40 -19.77 21.09
C SER A 160 17.63 -18.55 20.58
N VAL A 161 18.30 -17.40 20.44
CA VAL A 161 17.69 -16.17 19.90
C VAL A 161 17.38 -16.35 18.41
N ASN A 162 18.35 -16.86 17.63
CA ASN A 162 18.14 -17.14 16.22
C ASN A 162 17.01 -18.16 16.00
N ALA A 163 16.95 -19.22 16.80
CA ALA A 163 15.89 -20.22 16.74
C ALA A 163 14.51 -19.61 17.04
N PHE A 164 14.39 -18.79 18.10
CA PHE A 164 13.13 -18.13 18.45
C PHE A 164 12.62 -17.25 17.29
N PHE A 165 13.45 -16.33 16.80
CA PHE A 165 13.04 -15.42 15.72
C PHE A 165 12.80 -16.16 14.40
N GLY A 166 13.55 -17.24 14.11
CA GLY A 166 13.28 -18.12 12.97
C GLY A 166 11.91 -18.78 13.06
N ILE A 167 11.56 -19.35 14.21
CA ILE A 167 10.24 -19.97 14.45
C ILE A 167 9.12 -18.95 14.31
N MET A 168 9.24 -17.79 14.96
CA MET A 168 8.23 -16.72 14.86
C MET A 168 8.03 -16.24 13.41
N THR A 169 9.11 -16.20 12.63
CA THR A 169 9.06 -15.87 11.20
C THR A 169 8.38 -16.95 10.37
N MET A 170 8.57 -18.24 10.70
CA MET A 170 7.84 -19.32 10.02
C MET A 170 6.35 -19.33 10.36
N ILE A 171 5.97 -18.99 11.59
CA ILE A 171 4.56 -18.96 12.03
C ILE A 171 3.72 -17.99 11.19
N ILE A 172 4.27 -16.86 10.74
CA ILE A 172 3.50 -15.89 9.93
C ILE A 172 3.10 -16.40 8.54
N ALA A 173 3.73 -17.48 8.07
CA ALA A 173 3.30 -18.15 6.84
C ALA A 173 1.89 -18.73 6.97
N ILE A 174 1.45 -19.10 8.19
CA ILE A 174 0.13 -19.71 8.42
C ILE A 174 -1.01 -18.69 8.16
N PRO A 175 -1.07 -17.51 8.82
CA PRO A 175 -2.07 -16.50 8.48
C PRO A 175 -2.09 -16.14 6.99
N THR A 176 -0.90 -16.00 6.39
CA THR A 176 -0.77 -15.65 4.98
C THR A 176 -1.32 -16.75 4.06
N GLY A 177 -1.02 -18.02 4.36
CA GLY A 177 -1.56 -19.17 3.64
C GLY A 177 -3.08 -19.26 3.75
N VAL A 178 -3.65 -19.03 4.93
CA VAL A 178 -5.12 -18.95 5.13
C VAL A 178 -5.74 -17.93 4.18
N LYS A 179 -5.07 -16.79 3.95
CA LYS A 179 -5.56 -15.79 2.99
C LYS A 179 -5.54 -16.30 1.55
N ILE A 180 -4.44 -16.91 1.11
CA ILE A 180 -4.29 -17.50 -0.23
C ILE A 180 -5.41 -18.52 -0.52
N PHE A 181 -5.62 -19.48 0.39
CA PHE A 181 -6.68 -20.49 0.21
C PHE A 181 -8.08 -19.88 0.20
N THR A 182 -8.31 -18.85 1.00
CA THR A 182 -9.60 -18.17 1.01
C THR A 182 -9.92 -17.46 -0.31
N TRP A 183 -8.93 -16.82 -0.96
CA TRP A 183 -9.13 -16.26 -2.30
C TRP A 183 -9.41 -17.36 -3.33
N LEU A 184 -8.67 -18.47 -3.28
CA LEU A 184 -8.93 -19.65 -4.13
C LEU A 184 -10.35 -20.20 -3.94
N PHE A 185 -10.81 -20.38 -2.70
CA PHE A 185 -12.17 -20.86 -2.40
C PHE A 185 -13.26 -19.82 -2.70
N THR A 186 -12.91 -18.55 -2.78
CA THR A 186 -13.83 -17.51 -3.27
C THR A 186 -14.03 -17.63 -4.78
N MET A 187 -12.97 -17.92 -5.54
CA MET A 187 -13.08 -18.20 -6.98
C MET A 187 -13.76 -19.55 -7.26
N TYR A 188 -13.51 -20.56 -6.42
CA TYR A 188 -14.12 -21.88 -6.56
C TYR A 188 -15.65 -21.82 -6.49
N GLY A 189 -16.32 -22.37 -7.51
CA GLY A 189 -17.78 -22.33 -7.62
C GLY A 189 -18.37 -20.94 -7.88
N GLY A 190 -17.54 -19.93 -8.13
CA GLY A 190 -17.95 -18.61 -8.62
C GLY A 190 -18.00 -18.58 -10.16
N ARG A 191 -18.41 -17.43 -10.71
CA ARG A 191 -18.30 -17.13 -12.15
C ARG A 191 -17.20 -16.09 -12.31
N VAL A 192 -15.99 -16.54 -12.62
CA VAL A 192 -14.81 -15.68 -12.69
C VAL A 192 -14.78 -14.94 -14.02
N GLU A 193 -14.81 -13.61 -13.94
CA GLU A 193 -14.62 -12.70 -15.07
C GLU A 193 -13.14 -12.36 -15.22
N PHE A 194 -12.54 -12.71 -16.37
CA PHE A 194 -11.11 -12.52 -16.64
C PHE A 194 -10.81 -11.11 -17.16
N SER A 195 -11.18 -10.09 -16.38
CA SER A 195 -10.75 -8.71 -16.64
C SER A 195 -9.35 -8.44 -16.07
N VAL A 196 -8.72 -7.33 -16.49
CA VAL A 196 -7.36 -6.92 -16.10
C VAL A 196 -7.15 -6.95 -14.57
N PRO A 197 -8.05 -6.45 -13.70
CA PRO A 197 -7.89 -6.58 -12.25
C PRO A 197 -7.82 -8.05 -11.77
N MET A 198 -8.58 -8.95 -12.37
CA MET A 198 -8.54 -10.38 -12.06
C MET A 198 -7.25 -11.03 -12.56
N LEU A 199 -6.75 -10.65 -13.74
CA LEU A 199 -5.46 -11.15 -14.26
C LEU A 199 -4.31 -10.83 -13.29
N TRP A 200 -4.24 -9.60 -12.78
CA TRP A 200 -3.28 -9.22 -11.75
C TRP A 200 -3.43 -10.03 -10.47
N THR A 201 -4.67 -10.31 -10.05
CA THR A 201 -4.97 -11.13 -8.87
C THR A 201 -4.49 -12.58 -9.07
N LEU A 202 -4.66 -13.15 -10.25
CA LEU A 202 -4.19 -14.50 -10.57
C LEU A 202 -2.65 -14.58 -10.60
N ALA A 203 -1.99 -13.60 -11.22
CA ALA A 203 -0.53 -13.52 -11.20
C ALA A 203 0.00 -13.37 -9.76
N PHE A 204 -0.64 -12.54 -8.94
CA PHE A 204 -0.34 -12.42 -7.52
C PHE A 204 -0.36 -13.78 -6.82
N LEU A 205 -1.45 -14.55 -6.93
CA LEU A 205 -1.59 -15.82 -6.22
C LEU A 205 -0.42 -16.78 -6.52
N VAL A 206 0.02 -16.84 -7.78
CA VAL A 206 1.13 -17.69 -8.19
C VAL A 206 2.47 -17.12 -7.76
N THR A 207 2.75 -15.87 -8.13
CA THR A 207 4.03 -15.20 -7.86
C THR A 207 4.29 -15.10 -6.35
N PHE A 208 3.33 -14.58 -5.60
CA PHE A 208 3.47 -14.40 -4.16
C PHE A 208 3.62 -15.72 -3.41
N THR A 209 3.02 -16.82 -3.88
CA THR A 209 3.24 -18.15 -3.28
C THR A 209 4.67 -18.62 -3.46
N ILE A 210 5.27 -18.41 -4.64
CA ILE A 210 6.69 -18.72 -4.88
C ILE A 210 7.60 -17.84 -4.00
N GLY A 211 7.32 -16.54 -3.94
CA GLY A 211 8.01 -15.62 -3.03
C GLY A 211 7.87 -16.03 -1.55
N GLY A 212 6.68 -16.44 -1.13
CA GLY A 212 6.43 -16.90 0.24
C GLY A 212 7.22 -18.15 0.61
N MET A 213 7.28 -19.15 -0.29
CA MET A 213 8.07 -20.37 -0.07
C MET A 213 9.56 -20.08 0.12
N THR A 214 10.12 -19.20 -0.72
CA THR A 214 11.54 -18.80 -0.59
C THR A 214 11.80 -17.98 0.68
N GLY A 215 10.82 -17.22 1.15
CA GLY A 215 10.90 -16.48 2.43
C GLY A 215 10.90 -17.39 3.65
N VAL A 216 10.08 -18.46 3.62
CA VAL A 216 10.10 -19.49 4.68
C VAL A 216 11.46 -20.18 4.73
N MET A 217 12.10 -20.39 3.58
CA MET A 217 13.47 -20.94 3.54
C MET A 217 14.49 -19.99 4.17
N LEU A 218 14.41 -18.69 3.89
CA LEU A 218 15.26 -17.67 4.53
C LEU A 218 14.97 -17.46 6.02
N ALA A 219 13.80 -17.88 6.51
CA ALA A 219 13.49 -17.85 7.94
C ALA A 219 14.26 -18.91 8.74
N ILE A 220 14.89 -19.88 8.08
CA ILE A 220 15.70 -20.93 8.70
C ILE A 220 17.13 -20.40 8.86
N PRO A 221 17.62 -20.13 10.09
CA PRO A 221 18.93 -19.49 10.28
C PRO A 221 20.09 -20.22 9.60
N GLY A 222 20.08 -21.56 9.61
CA GLY A 222 21.12 -22.35 8.94
C GLY A 222 21.16 -22.18 7.42
N ALA A 223 20.01 -21.96 6.78
CA ALA A 223 19.95 -21.63 5.35
C ALA A 223 20.31 -20.15 5.11
N ASP A 224 19.83 -19.24 5.97
CA ASP A 224 20.15 -17.82 5.87
C ASP A 224 21.67 -17.59 5.96
N PHE A 225 22.41 -18.31 6.80
CA PHE A 225 23.88 -18.17 6.85
C PHE A 225 24.59 -18.33 5.49
N LEU A 226 24.03 -19.10 4.56
CA LEU A 226 24.56 -19.26 3.21
C LEU A 226 23.96 -18.27 2.20
N LEU A 227 22.70 -17.89 2.38
CA LEU A 227 21.94 -17.09 1.42
C LEU A 227 21.89 -15.60 1.77
N HIS A 228 22.30 -15.24 2.97
CA HIS A 228 22.27 -13.88 3.50
C HIS A 228 23.09 -12.96 2.60
N ASN A 229 22.50 -11.82 2.21
CA ASN A 229 23.09 -10.86 1.27
C ASN A 229 23.46 -11.42 -0.13
N SER A 230 23.08 -12.64 -0.49
CA SER A 230 23.17 -13.15 -1.86
C SER A 230 22.07 -12.57 -2.75
N LEU A 231 22.14 -12.81 -4.07
CA LEU A 231 21.05 -12.50 -4.98
C LEU A 231 19.77 -13.33 -4.72
N PHE A 232 19.84 -14.41 -3.93
CA PHE A 232 18.66 -15.16 -3.50
C PHE A 232 17.75 -14.28 -2.64
N LEU A 233 18.33 -13.51 -1.70
CA LEU A 233 17.60 -12.56 -0.86
C LEU A 233 16.92 -11.47 -1.72
N VAL A 234 17.65 -10.96 -2.72
CA VAL A 234 17.13 -9.95 -3.65
C VAL A 234 15.96 -10.51 -4.44
N ALA A 235 16.10 -11.71 -5.01
CA ALA A 235 15.05 -12.39 -5.76
C ALA A 235 13.79 -12.63 -4.92
N HIS A 236 13.96 -13.17 -3.71
CA HIS A 236 12.88 -13.40 -2.76
C HIS A 236 12.06 -12.13 -2.47
N PHE A 237 12.75 -11.05 -2.10
CA PHE A 237 12.09 -9.81 -1.71
C PHE A 237 11.38 -9.16 -2.90
N HIS A 238 11.99 -9.15 -4.09
CA HIS A 238 11.32 -8.63 -5.28
C HIS A 238 10.11 -9.48 -5.66
N ASN A 239 10.17 -10.79 -5.47
CA ASN A 239 9.06 -11.68 -5.76
C ASN A 239 7.86 -11.41 -4.84
N THR A 240 8.11 -11.18 -3.56
CA THR A 240 7.05 -10.85 -2.58
C THR A 240 6.54 -9.42 -2.71
N ILE A 241 7.39 -8.42 -2.99
CA ILE A 241 6.94 -7.03 -3.17
C ILE A 241 6.26 -6.80 -4.51
N ILE A 242 6.86 -7.24 -5.62
CA ILE A 242 6.27 -7.02 -6.94
C ILE A 242 4.99 -7.84 -7.07
N GLY A 243 5.06 -9.13 -6.74
CA GLY A 243 3.89 -10.01 -6.79
C GLY A 243 2.83 -9.64 -5.76
N GLY A 244 3.22 -9.33 -4.52
CA GLY A 244 2.29 -9.10 -3.41
C GLY A 244 1.75 -7.68 -3.31
N ALA A 245 2.59 -6.66 -3.47
CA ALA A 245 2.18 -5.26 -3.34
C ALA A 245 1.91 -4.62 -4.70
N LEU A 246 2.91 -4.58 -5.60
CA LEU A 246 2.79 -3.85 -6.87
C LEU A 246 1.65 -4.37 -7.76
N PHE A 247 1.53 -5.69 -7.95
CA PHE A 247 0.43 -6.26 -8.71
C PHE A 247 -0.93 -5.99 -8.04
N GLY A 248 -0.98 -5.90 -6.71
CA GLY A 248 -2.19 -5.51 -5.99
C GLY A 248 -2.58 -4.06 -6.24
N TYR A 249 -1.59 -3.16 -6.31
CA TYR A 249 -1.84 -1.78 -6.67
C TYR A 249 -2.22 -1.62 -8.14
N PHE A 250 -1.69 -2.43 -9.07
CA PHE A 250 -2.17 -2.45 -10.46
C PHE A 250 -3.60 -3.00 -10.58
N ALA A 251 -3.93 -4.04 -9.81
CA ALA A 251 -5.29 -4.54 -9.72
C ALA A 251 -6.25 -3.46 -9.19
N GLY A 252 -5.89 -2.77 -8.11
CA GLY A 252 -6.66 -1.69 -7.53
C GLY A 252 -6.77 -0.48 -8.44
N PHE A 253 -5.68 -0.11 -9.11
CA PHE A 253 -5.65 0.95 -10.11
C PHE A 253 -6.67 0.67 -11.20
N ALA A 254 -6.63 -0.51 -11.84
CA ALA A 254 -7.58 -0.86 -12.88
C ALA A 254 -9.02 -1.01 -12.36
N TYR A 255 -9.20 -1.54 -11.14
CA TYR A 255 -10.51 -1.75 -10.53
C TYR A 255 -11.22 -0.45 -10.18
N TRP A 256 -10.55 0.49 -9.50
CA TRP A 256 -11.15 1.77 -9.09
C TRP A 256 -10.94 2.92 -10.08
N PHE A 257 -10.23 2.72 -11.20
CA PHE A 257 -10.07 3.75 -12.24
C PHE A 257 -11.39 4.42 -12.66
N PRO A 258 -12.47 3.65 -12.96
CA PRO A 258 -13.74 4.27 -13.34
C PRO A 258 -14.34 5.11 -12.23
N LYS A 259 -14.18 4.69 -10.97
CA LYS A 259 -14.71 5.42 -9.82
C LYS A 259 -14.05 6.80 -9.66
N VAL A 260 -12.76 6.90 -9.99
CA VAL A 260 -12.00 8.17 -9.86
C VAL A 260 -12.23 9.09 -11.05
N PHE A 261 -12.28 8.54 -12.28
CA PHE A 261 -12.26 9.35 -13.51
C PHE A 261 -13.56 9.35 -14.31
N GLY A 262 -14.52 8.48 -14.00
CA GLY A 262 -15.81 8.38 -14.69
C GLY A 262 -15.79 7.58 -16.00
N PHE A 263 -14.69 6.90 -16.34
CA PHE A 263 -14.60 6.05 -17.54
C PHE A 263 -13.67 4.85 -17.31
N THR A 264 -13.85 3.79 -18.09
CA THR A 264 -13.05 2.56 -18.00
C THR A 264 -11.76 2.63 -18.83
N LEU A 265 -10.73 1.91 -18.38
CA LEU A 265 -9.48 1.77 -19.12
C LEU A 265 -9.65 0.88 -20.35
N ASN A 266 -8.77 1.04 -21.34
CA ASN A 266 -8.69 0.13 -22.47
C ASN A 266 -8.20 -1.25 -22.01
N GLU A 267 -9.07 -2.26 -22.13
CA GLU A 267 -8.81 -3.61 -21.61
C GLU A 267 -7.64 -4.30 -22.33
N ARG A 268 -7.63 -4.26 -23.67
CA ARG A 268 -6.62 -4.95 -24.49
C ARG A 268 -5.20 -4.46 -24.25
N LEU A 269 -5.01 -3.15 -24.10
CA LEU A 269 -3.70 -2.60 -23.74
C LEU A 269 -3.28 -2.97 -22.31
N GLY A 270 -4.26 -3.09 -21.40
CA GLY A 270 -4.04 -3.58 -20.04
C GLY A 270 -3.59 -5.04 -20.00
N GLU A 271 -4.20 -5.90 -20.81
CA GLU A 271 -3.79 -7.30 -20.98
C GLU A 271 -2.37 -7.44 -21.53
N TRP A 272 -2.00 -6.61 -22.52
CA TRP A 272 -0.64 -6.60 -23.06
C TRP A 272 0.39 -6.08 -22.04
N SER A 273 0.05 -5.02 -21.31
CA SER A 273 0.89 -4.53 -20.21
C SER A 273 1.10 -5.63 -19.16
N PHE A 274 0.01 -6.29 -18.74
CA PHE A 274 0.03 -7.42 -17.83
C PHE A 274 0.96 -8.55 -18.32
N ALA A 275 0.82 -8.98 -19.57
CA ALA A 275 1.63 -10.05 -20.14
C ALA A 275 3.13 -9.69 -20.13
N CYS A 276 3.48 -8.48 -20.57
CA CYS A 276 4.86 -7.98 -20.54
C CYS A 276 5.42 -7.92 -19.11
N TRP A 277 4.63 -7.46 -18.14
CA TRP A 277 5.04 -7.40 -16.74
C TRP A 277 5.29 -8.78 -16.14
N VAL A 278 4.37 -9.73 -16.33
CA VAL A 278 4.51 -11.08 -15.76
C VAL A 278 5.69 -11.80 -16.40
N ILE A 279 5.79 -11.82 -17.73
CA ILE A 279 6.92 -12.46 -18.43
C ILE A 279 8.24 -11.79 -18.03
N GLY A 280 8.27 -10.46 -18.05
CA GLY A 280 9.45 -9.69 -17.67
C GLY A 280 9.87 -9.93 -16.23
N PHE A 281 8.93 -10.00 -15.29
CA PHE A 281 9.21 -10.30 -13.89
C PHE A 281 9.86 -11.67 -13.70
N TYR A 282 9.28 -12.73 -14.27
CA TYR A 282 9.84 -14.08 -14.12
C TYR A 282 11.21 -14.19 -14.78
N LEU A 283 11.39 -13.60 -15.97
CA LEU A 283 12.67 -13.60 -16.67
C LEU A 283 13.73 -12.73 -15.96
N ALA A 284 13.32 -11.65 -15.29
CA ALA A 284 14.21 -10.78 -14.54
C ALA A 284 14.70 -11.42 -13.23
N PHE A 285 13.78 -12.00 -12.45
CA PHE A 285 14.05 -12.36 -11.05
C PHE A 285 14.28 -13.86 -10.82
N MET A 286 13.78 -14.76 -11.66
CA MET A 286 14.07 -16.19 -11.49
C MET A 286 15.55 -16.54 -11.67
N PRO A 287 16.28 -15.96 -12.64
CA PRO A 287 17.73 -16.18 -12.75
C PRO A 287 18.49 -15.75 -11.50
N LEU A 288 18.01 -14.75 -10.75
CA LEU A 288 18.66 -14.25 -9.54
C LEU A 288 18.61 -15.26 -8.38
N TYR A 289 17.59 -16.12 -8.30
CA TYR A 289 17.60 -17.22 -7.34
C TYR A 289 18.76 -18.18 -7.60
N MET A 290 18.99 -18.53 -8.87
CA MET A 290 20.11 -19.39 -9.26
C MET A 290 21.45 -18.71 -8.99
N LEU A 291 21.60 -17.43 -9.36
CA LEU A 291 22.81 -16.66 -9.06
C LEU A 291 23.09 -16.58 -7.56
N GLY A 292 22.07 -16.48 -6.72
CA GLY A 292 22.20 -16.54 -5.28
C GLY A 292 22.78 -17.87 -4.79
N PHE A 293 22.30 -19.01 -5.33
CA PHE A 293 22.88 -20.33 -5.05
C PHE A 293 24.31 -20.50 -5.57
N LEU A 294 24.65 -19.83 -6.69
CA LEU A 294 26.01 -19.79 -7.25
C LEU A 294 26.95 -18.82 -6.51
N GLY A 295 26.51 -18.23 -5.38
CA GLY A 295 27.33 -17.38 -4.52
C GLY A 295 27.44 -15.92 -4.95
N MET A 296 26.67 -15.47 -5.95
CA MET A 296 26.69 -14.06 -6.34
C MET A 296 26.05 -13.20 -5.24
N THR A 297 26.83 -12.25 -4.70
CA THR A 297 26.39 -11.34 -3.64
C THR A 297 25.76 -10.07 -4.19
N ARG A 298 24.90 -9.42 -3.39
CA ARG A 298 24.25 -8.16 -3.77
C ARG A 298 25.24 -6.99 -3.78
N ARG A 299 24.92 -5.94 -4.54
CA ARG A 299 25.65 -4.64 -4.59
C ARG A 299 27.07 -4.71 -5.15
N MET A 300 27.39 -5.74 -5.92
CA MET A 300 28.60 -5.76 -6.75
C MET A 300 28.35 -4.94 -8.03
N ASN A 301 29.32 -4.09 -8.39
CA ASN A 301 29.31 -3.30 -9.63
C ASN A 301 30.21 -3.92 -10.72
N GLN A 302 31.12 -4.80 -10.33
CA GLN A 302 32.02 -5.55 -11.19
C GLN A 302 32.08 -6.99 -10.68
N TYR A 303 32.23 -7.95 -11.62
CA TYR A 303 32.38 -9.36 -11.34
C TYR A 303 33.26 -10.00 -12.41
N ASP A 304 34.03 -11.01 -12.02
CA ASP A 304 34.99 -11.71 -12.88
C ASP A 304 34.54 -13.14 -13.22
N ASN A 305 33.47 -13.65 -12.61
CA ASN A 305 32.95 -15.00 -12.84
C ASN A 305 32.10 -15.07 -14.13
N PRO A 306 32.57 -15.75 -15.20
CA PRO A 306 31.85 -15.83 -16.47
C PRO A 306 30.56 -16.68 -16.39
N GLN A 307 30.44 -17.57 -15.41
CA GLN A 307 29.26 -18.43 -15.24
C GLN A 307 28.00 -17.64 -14.87
N TRP A 308 28.16 -16.44 -14.31
CA TRP A 308 27.03 -15.59 -13.93
C TRP A 308 26.45 -14.81 -15.12
N THR A 309 27.25 -14.58 -16.16
CA THR A 309 26.88 -13.72 -17.30
C THR A 309 25.59 -14.14 -18.01
N PRO A 310 25.34 -15.43 -18.33
CA PRO A 310 24.10 -15.84 -18.99
C PRO A 310 22.83 -15.49 -18.18
N TYR A 311 22.87 -15.69 -16.86
CA TYR A 311 21.76 -15.37 -15.97
C TYR A 311 21.52 -13.86 -15.87
N LEU A 312 22.59 -13.05 -15.87
CA LEU A 312 22.48 -11.59 -15.85
C LEU A 312 21.95 -11.05 -17.18
N ILE A 313 22.32 -11.64 -18.32
CA ILE A 313 21.74 -11.29 -19.63
C ILE A 313 20.26 -11.63 -19.66
N ALA A 314 19.85 -12.83 -19.18
CA ALA A 314 18.44 -13.17 -19.06
C ALA A 314 17.70 -12.17 -18.16
N ALA A 315 18.28 -11.82 -17.01
CA ALA A 315 17.69 -10.85 -16.09
C ALA A 315 17.51 -9.47 -16.76
N PHE A 316 18.49 -9.03 -17.55
CA PHE A 316 18.43 -7.78 -18.31
C PHE A 316 17.33 -7.80 -19.38
N ILE A 317 17.20 -8.90 -20.12
CA ILE A 317 16.10 -9.06 -21.09
C ILE A 317 14.74 -9.00 -20.38
N GLY A 318 14.62 -9.65 -19.22
CA GLY A 318 13.42 -9.53 -18.38
C GLY A 318 13.10 -8.09 -17.99
N ALA A 319 14.11 -7.29 -17.63
CA ALA A 319 13.94 -5.87 -17.34
C ALA A 319 13.44 -5.07 -18.56
N LEU A 320 13.87 -5.41 -19.79
CA LEU A 320 13.35 -4.79 -21.01
C LEU A 320 11.86 -5.11 -21.25
N PHE A 321 11.42 -6.33 -20.93
CA PHE A 321 9.98 -6.69 -20.96
C PHE A 321 9.18 -5.89 -19.93
N VAL A 322 9.72 -5.71 -18.71
CA VAL A 322 9.10 -4.84 -17.70
C VAL A 322 8.99 -3.40 -18.21
N LEU A 323 10.04 -2.87 -18.84
CA LEU A 323 10.00 -1.53 -19.44
C LEU A 323 8.91 -1.43 -20.52
N ALA A 324 8.79 -2.43 -21.39
CA ALA A 324 7.70 -2.49 -22.37
C ALA A 324 6.32 -2.52 -21.69
N GLY A 325 6.17 -3.27 -20.59
CA GLY A 325 4.95 -3.29 -19.79
C GLY A 325 4.58 -1.92 -19.20
N ILE A 326 5.57 -1.17 -18.69
CA ILE A 326 5.40 0.21 -18.22
C ILE A 326 4.95 1.12 -19.36
N ILE A 327 5.61 1.06 -20.51
CA ILE A 327 5.25 1.87 -21.69
C ILE A 327 3.82 1.57 -22.13
N LEU A 328 3.44 0.30 -22.19
CA LEU A 328 2.07 -0.12 -22.55
C LEU A 328 1.03 0.40 -21.55
N MET A 329 1.34 0.44 -20.25
CA MET A 329 0.46 1.02 -19.24
C MET A 329 0.29 2.54 -19.45
N LEU A 330 1.36 3.27 -19.78
CA LEU A 330 1.26 4.69 -20.10
C LEU A 330 0.45 4.95 -21.37
N VAL A 331 0.64 4.12 -22.40
CA VAL A 331 -0.16 4.17 -23.64
C VAL A 331 -1.62 3.83 -23.36
N GLN A 332 -1.90 2.85 -22.48
CA GLN A 332 -3.25 2.51 -22.04
C GLN A 332 -3.94 3.72 -21.43
N ILE A 333 -3.28 4.43 -20.51
CA ILE A 333 -3.82 5.64 -19.88
C ILE A 333 -4.08 6.71 -20.95
N TYR A 334 -3.11 6.99 -21.82
CA TYR A 334 -3.25 7.99 -22.88
C TYR A 334 -4.45 7.71 -23.80
N VAL A 335 -4.57 6.48 -24.32
CA VAL A 335 -5.66 6.07 -25.20
C VAL A 335 -7.01 6.15 -24.48
N SER A 336 -7.06 5.72 -23.21
CA SER A 336 -8.29 5.76 -22.41
C SER A 336 -8.75 7.20 -22.15
N VAL A 337 -7.82 8.12 -21.87
CA VAL A 337 -8.12 9.56 -21.67
C VAL A 337 -8.57 10.22 -22.98
N ARG A 338 -7.93 9.88 -24.10
CA ARG A 338 -8.28 10.38 -25.43
C ARG A 338 -9.71 9.96 -25.82
N ASP A 339 -10.03 8.69 -25.60
CA ASP A 339 -11.29 8.08 -26.02
C ASP A 339 -12.35 8.06 -24.91
N ARG A 340 -12.16 8.83 -23.82
CA ARG A 340 -12.96 8.79 -22.58
C ARG A 340 -14.47 8.85 -22.79
N LYS A 341 -14.94 9.60 -23.80
CA LYS A 341 -16.37 9.77 -24.10
C LYS A 341 -17.06 8.47 -24.56
N ARG A 342 -16.29 7.48 -25.03
CA ARG A 342 -16.81 6.19 -25.51
C ARG A 342 -17.01 5.17 -24.39
N ASN A 343 -16.28 5.33 -23.29
CA ASN A 343 -16.15 4.33 -22.22
C ASN A 343 -16.63 4.87 -20.87
N LEU A 344 -17.60 5.79 -20.87
CA LEU A 344 -18.11 6.41 -19.66
C LEU A 344 -18.83 5.39 -18.77
N ASP A 345 -18.57 5.47 -17.46
CA ASP A 345 -19.35 4.76 -16.45
C ASP A 345 -20.54 5.63 -16.06
N LEU A 346 -21.69 5.34 -16.68
CA LEU A 346 -22.93 6.10 -16.45
C LEU A 346 -23.73 5.61 -15.24
N THR A 347 -23.44 4.41 -14.72
CA THR A 347 -24.20 3.81 -13.62
C THR A 347 -23.55 4.06 -12.26
N GLY A 348 -22.23 4.25 -12.23
CA GLY A 348 -21.44 4.26 -11.00
C GLY A 348 -21.00 2.85 -10.56
N ASP A 349 -21.42 1.80 -11.26
CA ASP A 349 -21.16 0.39 -10.94
C ASP A 349 -20.85 -0.42 -12.23
N PRO A 350 -19.65 -0.22 -12.83
CA PRO A 350 -19.29 -0.87 -14.09
C PRO A 350 -19.00 -2.36 -13.90
N TRP A 351 -18.71 -2.77 -12.66
CA TRP A 351 -18.35 -4.13 -12.33
C TRP A 351 -19.49 -4.93 -11.73
N ASN A 352 -20.69 -4.38 -11.54
CA ASN A 352 -21.74 -4.99 -10.71
C ASN A 352 -21.19 -5.47 -9.34
N ALA A 353 -20.51 -4.57 -8.65
CA ALA A 353 -19.73 -4.78 -7.44
C ALA A 353 -20.59 -4.87 -6.17
N ARG A 354 -19.94 -5.12 -5.03
CA ARG A 354 -20.62 -5.55 -3.80
C ARG A 354 -20.73 -4.49 -2.70
N THR A 355 -19.81 -3.53 -2.71
CA THR A 355 -19.51 -2.58 -1.62
C THR A 355 -20.03 -1.17 -1.91
N LEU A 356 -20.05 -0.31 -0.89
CA LEU A 356 -20.75 0.98 -0.92
C LEU A 356 -20.17 2.01 -1.89
N GLU A 357 -18.88 1.96 -2.21
CA GLU A 357 -18.28 2.92 -3.14
C GLU A 357 -18.94 2.87 -4.53
N TRP A 358 -19.48 1.72 -4.92
CA TRP A 358 -20.19 1.51 -6.18
C TRP A 358 -21.67 1.92 -6.13
N ALA A 359 -22.16 2.37 -4.97
CA ALA A 359 -23.48 2.97 -4.84
C ALA A 359 -23.50 4.47 -5.18
N THR A 360 -22.33 5.06 -5.41
CA THR A 360 -22.15 6.48 -5.80
C THR A 360 -21.94 6.61 -7.31
N PRO A 361 -22.18 7.77 -7.93
CA PRO A 361 -21.79 8.01 -9.31
C PRO A 361 -20.28 7.90 -9.53
N SER A 362 -19.87 7.90 -10.79
CA SER A 362 -18.47 7.89 -11.20
C SER A 362 -18.19 9.11 -12.08
N PRO A 363 -17.43 10.11 -11.61
CA PRO A 363 -16.87 10.25 -10.26
C PRO A 363 -17.93 10.56 -9.18
N PRO A 364 -17.63 10.28 -7.89
CA PRO A 364 -18.53 10.64 -6.79
C PRO A 364 -18.61 12.16 -6.61
N PRO A 365 -19.74 12.70 -6.08
CA PRO A 365 -19.80 14.08 -5.67
C PRO A 365 -18.82 14.34 -4.52
N PHE A 366 -18.40 15.59 -4.32
CA PHE A 366 -17.38 15.95 -3.32
C PHE A 366 -17.79 15.64 -1.86
N TYR A 367 -19.08 15.41 -1.59
CA TYR A 367 -19.62 14.96 -0.31
C TYR A 367 -19.84 13.44 -0.21
N ASN A 368 -19.49 12.66 -1.24
CA ASN A 368 -19.72 11.23 -1.42
C ASN A 368 -21.21 10.81 -1.43
N PHE A 369 -21.88 10.86 -0.29
CA PHE A 369 -23.29 10.47 -0.12
C PHE A 369 -24.11 11.66 0.38
N ALA A 370 -25.18 12.01 -0.33
CA ALA A 370 -26.10 13.06 0.11
C ALA A 370 -26.83 12.69 1.41
N VAL A 371 -27.10 11.40 1.61
CA VAL A 371 -27.62 10.83 2.85
C VAL A 371 -26.77 9.63 3.22
N VAL A 372 -26.22 9.64 4.42
CA VAL A 372 -25.36 8.55 4.90
C VAL A 372 -26.16 7.24 4.90
N PRO A 373 -25.69 6.17 4.23
CA PRO A 373 -26.42 4.92 4.14
C PRO A 373 -26.46 4.21 5.50
N THR A 374 -27.58 3.57 5.82
CA THR A 374 -27.66 2.67 6.97
C THR A 374 -27.25 1.27 6.56
N VAL A 375 -26.20 0.74 7.19
CA VAL A 375 -25.61 -0.55 6.82
C VAL A 375 -26.16 -1.66 7.70
N ASP A 376 -26.76 -2.67 7.06
CA ASP A 376 -27.35 -3.83 7.75
C ASP A 376 -26.56 -5.13 7.52
N ALA A 377 -25.91 -5.28 6.37
CA ALA A 377 -25.14 -6.46 5.95
C ALA A 377 -23.67 -6.14 5.60
N LEU A 378 -22.84 -7.18 5.49
CA LEU A 378 -21.42 -7.06 5.08
C LEU A 378 -21.28 -6.49 3.66
N ASP A 379 -21.98 -7.08 2.69
CA ASP A 379 -22.04 -6.59 1.31
C ASP A 379 -23.29 -5.69 1.14
N ALA A 380 -23.27 -4.53 1.78
CA ALA A 380 -24.45 -3.66 1.89
C ALA A 380 -25.07 -3.31 0.52
N PHE A 381 -24.24 -2.95 -0.45
CA PHE A 381 -24.72 -2.57 -1.78
C PHE A 381 -25.23 -3.78 -2.59
N HIS A 382 -24.56 -4.93 -2.49
CA HIS A 382 -25.04 -6.17 -3.12
C HIS A 382 -26.42 -6.60 -2.63
N GLU A 383 -26.64 -6.56 -1.31
CA GLU A 383 -27.93 -6.94 -0.73
C GLU A 383 -29.01 -5.88 -1.02
N ALA A 384 -28.65 -4.59 -1.06
CA ALA A 384 -29.57 -3.53 -1.50
C ALA A 384 -30.04 -3.75 -2.95
N LYS A 385 -29.14 -4.10 -3.87
CA LYS A 385 -29.51 -4.41 -5.27
C LYS A 385 -30.52 -5.55 -5.38
N LYS A 386 -30.43 -6.57 -4.53
CA LYS A 386 -31.39 -7.70 -4.52
C LYS A 386 -32.76 -7.34 -3.97
N ARG A 387 -32.81 -6.48 -2.95
CA ARG A 387 -34.06 -6.07 -2.29
C ARG A 387 -34.77 -4.94 -3.03
N GLY A 388 -34.08 -4.32 -3.99
CA GLY A 388 -34.47 -3.05 -4.60
C GLY A 388 -33.72 -1.91 -3.92
N LEU A 389 -33.09 -1.06 -4.73
CA LEU A 389 -32.39 0.12 -4.23
C LEU A 389 -33.38 1.07 -3.54
N PRO A 390 -33.00 1.69 -2.41
CA PRO A 390 -33.87 2.64 -1.73
C PRO A 390 -34.22 3.80 -2.68
N PRO A 391 -35.48 4.29 -2.64
CA PRO A 391 -35.85 5.44 -3.44
C PRO A 391 -35.04 6.67 -2.99
N PRO A 392 -34.79 7.63 -3.90
CA PRO A 392 -34.13 8.86 -3.54
C PRO A 392 -34.91 9.59 -2.43
N PRO A 393 -34.21 10.24 -1.49
CA PRO A 393 -34.87 10.93 -0.38
C PRO A 393 -35.73 12.08 -0.91
N LYS A 394 -36.91 12.26 -0.31
CA LYS A 394 -37.85 13.33 -0.69
C LYS A 394 -37.35 14.73 -0.34
N ARG A 395 -36.44 14.83 0.63
CA ARG A 395 -35.85 16.09 1.10
C ARG A 395 -34.38 15.86 1.42
N TYR A 396 -33.54 16.79 0.98
CA TYR A 396 -32.12 16.84 1.33
C TYR A 396 -31.91 17.83 2.48
N ALA A 397 -30.88 17.58 3.27
CA ALA A 397 -30.43 18.48 4.32
C ALA A 397 -29.12 19.17 3.89
N PRO A 398 -28.80 20.37 4.43
CA PRO A 398 -27.48 20.96 4.23
C PRO A 398 -26.37 20.03 4.74
N ILE A 399 -25.27 19.95 4.00
CA ILE A 399 -24.12 19.08 4.34
C ILE A 399 -22.95 19.95 4.79
N HIS A 400 -22.41 19.67 5.97
CA HIS A 400 -21.19 20.31 6.48
C HIS A 400 -19.96 19.74 5.76
N MET A 401 -19.10 20.63 5.23
CA MET A 401 -17.89 20.26 4.50
C MET A 401 -16.70 21.12 4.92
N PRO A 402 -15.48 20.56 4.98
CA PRO A 402 -14.27 21.33 5.24
C PRO A 402 -13.87 22.19 4.03
N LYS A 403 -13.30 23.36 4.28
CA LYS A 403 -12.72 24.24 3.25
C LYS A 403 -11.34 23.76 2.82
N ASN A 404 -10.99 24.04 1.55
CA ASN A 404 -9.62 23.87 1.07
C ASN A 404 -8.68 24.86 1.76
N THR A 405 -7.46 24.44 2.05
CA THR A 405 -6.43 25.29 2.64
C THR A 405 -5.07 25.06 1.98
N GLY A 406 -4.36 26.13 1.65
CA GLY A 406 -2.99 26.09 1.14
C GLY A 406 -1.92 25.90 2.21
N VAL A 407 -2.30 25.91 3.50
CA VAL A 407 -1.35 25.85 4.62
C VAL A 407 -0.49 24.58 4.60
N PRO A 408 -1.02 23.37 4.38
CA PRO A 408 -0.20 22.17 4.28
C PRO A 408 0.87 22.25 3.18
N LEU A 409 0.56 22.88 2.04
CA LEU A 409 1.54 23.08 0.97
C LEU A 409 2.66 24.01 1.42
N LEU A 410 2.32 25.14 2.04
CA LEU A 410 3.31 26.09 2.58
C LEU A 410 4.19 25.46 3.65
N LEU A 411 3.62 24.66 4.55
CA LEU A 411 4.38 23.91 5.56
C LEU A 411 5.38 22.95 4.91
N ASN A 412 4.97 22.22 3.86
CA ASN A 412 5.89 21.33 3.14
C ASN A 412 7.01 22.09 2.43
N VAL A 413 6.75 23.31 1.91
CA VAL A 413 7.82 24.17 1.37
C VAL A 413 8.80 24.58 2.47
N TRP A 414 8.32 24.99 3.65
CA TRP A 414 9.20 25.33 4.77
C TRP A 414 10.00 24.14 5.26
N ILE A 415 9.38 22.96 5.38
CA ILE A 415 10.07 21.71 5.74
C ILE A 415 11.13 21.35 4.69
N LEU A 416 10.83 21.49 3.40
CA LEU A 416 11.80 21.26 2.33
C LEU A 416 13.01 22.18 2.45
N VAL A 417 12.78 23.48 2.64
CA VAL A 417 13.86 24.47 2.83
C VAL A 417 14.65 24.17 4.10
N LEU A 418 13.98 23.77 5.19
CA LEU A 418 14.61 23.37 6.44
C LEU A 418 15.53 22.16 6.25
N CYS A 419 15.01 21.07 5.66
CA CYS A 419 15.79 19.87 5.38
C CYS A 419 16.97 20.16 4.46
N PHE A 420 16.76 20.95 3.40
CA PHE A 420 17.85 21.37 2.52
C PHE A 420 18.90 22.19 3.28
N ALA A 421 18.49 23.16 4.10
CA ALA A 421 19.40 23.98 4.89
C ALA A 421 20.23 23.13 5.87
N LEU A 422 19.61 22.15 6.53
CA LEU A 422 20.29 21.25 7.48
C LEU A 422 21.32 20.37 6.77
N VAL A 423 20.98 19.78 5.64
CA VAL A 423 21.92 18.96 4.83
C VAL A 423 23.15 19.74 4.40
N TRP A 424 22.99 21.02 4.05
CA TRP A 424 24.07 21.88 3.58
C TRP A 424 24.68 22.76 4.69
N HIS A 425 24.29 22.54 5.95
CA HIS A 425 24.75 23.32 7.12
C HIS A 425 24.54 24.85 6.98
N ILE A 426 23.47 25.27 6.31
CA ILE A 426 23.11 26.69 6.13
C ILE A 426 22.23 27.13 7.31
N TRP A 427 22.85 27.39 8.46
CA TRP A 427 22.16 27.56 9.75
C TRP A 427 21.16 28.72 9.81
N TRP A 428 21.46 29.85 9.18
CA TRP A 428 20.52 30.98 9.16
C TRP A 428 19.22 30.62 8.41
N MET A 429 19.32 29.84 7.33
CA MET A 429 18.19 29.39 6.52
C MET A 429 17.41 28.29 7.24
N ALA A 430 18.10 27.43 7.99
CA ALA A 430 17.45 26.44 8.87
C ALA A 430 16.65 27.15 9.98
N GLY A 431 17.24 28.13 10.65
CA GLY A 431 16.55 28.93 11.66
C GLY A 431 15.34 29.69 11.08
N ALA A 432 15.52 30.37 9.95
CA ALA A 432 14.44 31.14 9.31
C ALA A 432 13.28 30.24 8.85
N SER A 433 13.57 29.10 8.21
CA SER A 433 12.53 28.17 7.74
C SER A 433 11.81 27.47 8.89
N PHE A 434 12.52 27.13 9.98
CA PHE A 434 11.90 26.60 11.19
C PHE A 434 10.94 27.62 11.84
N ILE A 435 11.37 28.88 11.99
CA ILE A 435 10.51 29.96 12.50
C ILE A 435 9.30 30.14 11.58
N ALA A 436 9.50 30.21 10.26
CA ALA A 436 8.41 30.36 9.30
C ALA A 436 7.40 29.21 9.36
N MET A 437 7.86 27.97 9.54
CA MET A 437 7.01 26.80 9.74
C MET A 437 6.15 26.93 11.01
N ILE A 438 6.76 27.28 12.15
CA ILE A 438 6.03 27.47 13.42
C ILE A 438 5.05 28.64 13.33
N THR A 439 5.47 29.78 12.77
CA THR A 439 4.59 30.94 12.56
C THR A 439 3.40 30.56 11.67
N THR A 440 3.61 29.80 10.60
CA THR A 440 2.53 29.33 9.71
C THR A 440 1.51 28.47 10.48
N LEU A 441 1.97 27.59 11.37
CA LEU A 441 1.09 26.78 12.23
C LEU A 441 0.29 27.64 13.22
N ILE A 442 0.96 28.59 13.89
CA ILE A 442 0.32 29.50 14.83
C ILE A 442 -0.75 30.32 14.11
N VAL A 443 -0.41 30.95 12.98
CA VAL A 443 -1.37 31.73 12.19
C VAL A 443 -2.56 30.87 11.75
N ARG A 444 -2.33 29.62 11.33
CA ARG A 444 -3.41 28.70 10.97
C ARG A 444 -4.35 28.38 12.13
N SER A 445 -3.83 28.28 13.36
CA SER A 445 -4.64 27.99 14.55
C SER A 445 -5.58 29.13 14.96
N TYR A 446 -5.33 30.37 14.51
CA TYR A 446 -6.22 31.51 14.73
C TYR A 446 -7.30 31.67 13.64
N ASN A 447 -7.30 30.82 12.60
CA ASN A 447 -8.30 30.90 11.55
C ASN A 447 -9.46 29.94 11.84
N ASP A 448 -10.59 30.52 12.27
CA ASP A 448 -11.85 29.82 12.55
C ASP A 448 -12.68 29.53 11.29
N ASP A 449 -12.36 30.17 10.15
CA ASP A 449 -13.08 29.98 8.88
C ASP A 449 -12.60 28.72 8.15
N VAL A 450 -12.98 27.55 8.67
CA VAL A 450 -12.43 26.24 8.26
C VAL A 450 -13.42 25.33 7.55
N ASP A 451 -14.69 25.64 7.61
CA ASP A 451 -15.77 24.83 7.09
C ASP A 451 -16.88 25.67 6.44
N TYR A 452 -17.80 25.00 5.76
CA TYR A 452 -18.96 25.60 5.13
C TYR A 452 -20.09 24.58 5.04
N TYR A 453 -21.29 25.06 4.70
CA TYR A 453 -22.44 24.21 4.43
C TYR A 453 -22.79 24.25 2.94
N VAL A 454 -22.91 23.07 2.34
CA VAL A 454 -23.53 22.87 1.03
C VAL A 454 -25.03 22.96 1.21
N SER A 455 -25.70 23.81 0.43
CA SER A 455 -27.15 24.01 0.55
C SER A 455 -27.95 22.77 0.12
N ALA A 456 -29.12 22.55 0.72
CA ALA A 456 -30.00 21.44 0.34
C ALA A 456 -30.44 21.50 -1.13
N GLU A 457 -30.57 22.71 -1.70
CA GLU A 457 -30.92 22.93 -3.10
C GLU A 457 -29.79 22.48 -4.04
N GLU A 458 -28.55 22.80 -3.70
CA GLU A 458 -27.38 22.37 -4.46
C GLU A 458 -27.20 20.85 -4.44
N VAL A 459 -27.41 20.22 -3.27
CA VAL A 459 -27.42 18.75 -3.14
C VAL A 459 -28.53 18.17 -4.02
N ALA A 460 -29.76 18.69 -3.93
CA ALA A 460 -30.89 18.20 -4.71
C ALA A 460 -30.63 18.29 -6.22
N ARG A 461 -30.05 19.39 -6.70
CA ARG A 461 -29.67 19.57 -8.11
C ARG A 461 -28.63 18.55 -8.56
N THR A 462 -27.63 18.29 -7.72
CA THR A 462 -26.55 17.34 -8.03
C THR A 462 -27.08 15.91 -8.12
N GLU A 463 -27.88 15.48 -7.14
CA GLU A 463 -28.49 14.15 -7.11
C GLU A 463 -29.52 13.97 -8.24
N ALA A 464 -30.33 15.00 -8.55
CA ALA A 464 -31.28 14.96 -9.67
C ALA A 464 -30.59 14.70 -11.01
N THR A 465 -29.43 15.31 -11.25
CA THR A 465 -28.63 15.08 -12.45
C THR A 465 -28.22 13.62 -12.58
N HIS A 466 -27.71 13.03 -11.49
CA HIS A 466 -27.32 11.62 -11.48
C HIS A 466 -28.52 10.68 -11.68
N HIS A 467 -29.65 10.94 -11.02
CA HIS A 467 -30.85 10.13 -11.17
C HIS A 467 -31.43 10.19 -12.58
N ALA A 468 -31.37 11.34 -13.25
CA ALA A 468 -31.77 11.46 -14.65
C ALA A 468 -30.90 10.57 -15.55
N THR A 469 -29.57 10.62 -15.39
CA THR A 469 -28.66 9.73 -16.13
C THR A 469 -28.94 8.25 -15.86
N LEU A 470 -29.21 7.87 -14.61
CA LEU A 470 -29.57 6.50 -14.27
C LEU A 470 -30.90 6.05 -14.88
N GLN A 471 -31.87 6.96 -15.01
CA GLN A 471 -33.15 6.66 -15.67
C GLN A 471 -32.96 6.48 -17.17
N GLU A 472 -32.17 7.33 -17.82
CA GLU A 472 -31.83 7.21 -19.25
C GLU A 472 -31.11 5.91 -19.59
N VAL A 473 -30.22 5.43 -18.71
CA VAL A 473 -29.47 4.17 -18.92
C VAL A 473 -30.34 2.93 -18.68
N ARG A 474 -31.39 3.05 -17.83
CA ARG A 474 -32.28 1.93 -17.49
C ARG A 474 -33.49 1.81 -18.42
N ALA A 475 -33.88 2.90 -19.08
CA ALA A 475 -34.90 2.93 -20.13
C ALA A 475 -34.35 2.31 -21.42
#